data_AF-A0A383RKG3-F1
#
_entry.id   AF-A0A383RKG3-F1
#
_cell.length_a   1.000
_cell.length_b   1.000
_cell.length_c   1.000
_cell.angle_alpha   90.00
_cell.angle_beta   90.00
_cell.angle_gamma   90.00
#
_symmetry.space_group_name_H-M   'P 1'
#
loop_
_entity.id
_entity.type
_entity.pdbx_description
1 polymer ?
#
loop_
_entity_poly.entity_id
_entity_poly.type
_entity_poly.pdbx_seq_one_letter_code
_entity_poly.pdbx_strand_id
1 'polypeptide(L)'
;MSHSKAGRPTPGSLPPNKDQKEIELTKEQGIALIKPVAKKLWGADVSSYTLRIDEAWRDYIFSSNGKPSIVARINEFGNLVNISLDPLRK
;
A
#
# COMPACT_ATOMS: atom_id res chain seq x y z
N MET A 1 0.87 -40.66 -32.10
CA MET A 1 1.99 -39.89 -31.50
C MET A 1 1.36 -38.90 -30.53
N SER A 2 1.16 -39.31 -29.28
CA SER A 2 2.07 -39.18 -28.13
C SER A 2 1.68 -37.99 -27.25
N HIS A 3 1.19 -38.33 -26.06
CA HIS A 3 0.73 -37.47 -24.97
C HIS A 3 1.85 -36.61 -24.37
N SER A 4 1.51 -35.45 -23.80
CA SER A 4 2.21 -34.83 -22.65
C SER A 4 1.28 -33.78 -22.02
N LYS A 5 0.58 -34.02 -20.91
CA LYS A 5 0.96 -34.32 -19.52
C LYS A 5 0.68 -33.07 -18.66
N ALA A 6 -0.38 -33.17 -17.87
CA ALA A 6 -0.74 -32.24 -16.82
C ALA A 6 0.47 -31.98 -15.89
N GLY A 7 0.95 -30.74 -15.88
CA GLY A 7 1.93 -30.26 -14.92
C GLY A 7 1.23 -29.85 -13.63
N ARG A 8 1.48 -30.58 -12.54
CA ARG A 8 1.04 -30.28 -11.18
C ARG A 8 1.54 -28.89 -10.75
N PRO A 9 0.75 -28.05 -10.05
CA PRO A 9 1.28 -26.87 -9.39
C PRO A 9 2.12 -27.29 -8.18
N THR A 10 3.40 -26.93 -8.18
CA THR A 10 4.31 -27.06 -7.04
C THR A 10 3.87 -26.08 -5.94
N PRO A 11 3.84 -26.49 -4.65
CA PRO A 11 3.51 -25.57 -3.57
C PRO A 11 4.77 -24.78 -3.17
N GLY A 12 4.67 -23.45 -3.16
CA GLY A 12 5.64 -22.60 -2.47
C GLY A 12 6.68 -21.91 -3.35
N SER A 13 6.23 -21.12 -4.31
CA SER A 13 6.79 -19.82 -4.71
C SER A 13 5.91 -19.27 -5.82
N LEU A 14 5.04 -18.30 -5.49
CA LEU A 14 4.31 -17.57 -6.52
C LEU A 14 5.36 -16.84 -7.37
N PRO A 15 5.49 -17.13 -8.69
CA PRO A 15 6.31 -16.28 -9.54
C PRO A 15 5.73 -14.86 -9.47
N PRO A 16 6.56 -13.80 -9.49
CA PRO A 16 6.04 -12.45 -9.64
C PRO A 16 5.18 -12.47 -10.90
N ASN A 17 3.89 -12.15 -10.75
CA ASN A 17 2.96 -12.14 -11.87
C ASN A 17 3.52 -11.15 -12.88
N LYS A 18 3.97 -11.63 -14.04
CA LYS A 18 4.47 -10.79 -15.15
C LYS A 18 3.38 -9.86 -15.72
N ASP A 19 2.16 -9.97 -15.21
CA ASP A 19 0.98 -9.15 -15.51
C ASP A 19 0.63 -8.14 -14.40
N GLN A 20 1.50 -7.94 -13.39
CA GLN A 20 1.29 -6.82 -12.46
C GLN A 20 1.61 -5.52 -13.19
N LYS A 21 0.61 -4.98 -13.91
CA LYS A 21 0.62 -3.61 -14.37
C LYS A 21 0.88 -2.70 -13.18
N GLU A 22 1.68 -1.66 -13.40
CA GLU A 22 1.80 -0.57 -12.45
C GLU A 22 0.40 -0.07 -12.11
N ILE A 23 0.04 -0.13 -10.82
CA ILE A 23 -1.25 0.34 -10.33
C ILE A 23 -1.00 1.65 -9.62
N GLU A 24 -1.48 2.74 -10.21
CA GLU A 24 -1.65 3.99 -9.49
C GLU A 24 -2.91 3.86 -8.62
N LEU A 25 -2.72 3.76 -7.30
CA LEU A 25 -3.86 3.72 -6.40
C LEU A 25 -4.51 5.09 -6.31
N THR A 26 -5.82 5.14 -6.48
CA THR A 26 -6.59 6.35 -6.20
C THR A 26 -6.48 6.73 -4.73
N LYS A 27 -6.77 8.01 -4.42
CA LYS A 27 -6.80 8.50 -3.03
C LYS A 27 -7.67 7.63 -2.12
N GLU A 28 -8.84 7.22 -2.62
CA GLU A 28 -9.79 6.39 -1.89
C GLU A 28 -9.24 4.99 -1.61
N GLN A 29 -8.57 4.38 -2.60
CA GLN A 29 -7.92 3.08 -2.44
C GLN A 29 -6.76 3.15 -1.43
N GLY A 30 -5.96 4.22 -1.49
CA GLY A 30 -4.91 4.48 -0.50
C GLY A 30 -5.47 4.63 0.91
N ILE A 31 -6.54 5.40 1.11
CA ILE A 31 -7.21 5.53 2.41
C ILE A 31 -7.73 4.17 2.88
N ALA A 32 -8.40 3.40 2.02
CA ALA A 32 -8.95 2.10 2.38
C ALA A 32 -7.87 1.10 2.80
N LEU A 33 -6.69 1.14 2.15
CA LEU A 33 -5.55 0.31 2.50
C LEU A 33 -4.93 0.70 3.85
N ILE A 34 -4.74 2.00 4.08
CA ILE A 34 -3.99 2.49 5.26
C ILE A 34 -4.87 2.57 6.51
N LYS A 35 -6.17 2.85 6.38
CA LYS A 35 -7.11 2.98 7.49
C LYS A 35 -7.07 1.82 8.50
N PRO A 36 -7.21 0.54 8.11
CA PRO A 36 -7.17 -0.56 9.07
C PRO A 36 -5.79 -0.68 9.74
N VAL A 37 -4.71 -0.38 9.03
CA VAL A 37 -3.34 -0.46 9.55
C VAL A 37 -3.07 0.65 10.56
N ALA A 38 -3.39 1.90 10.21
CA ALA A 38 -3.24 3.06 11.08
C ALA A 38 -4.08 2.93 12.36
N LYS A 39 -5.32 2.43 12.23
CA LYS A 39 -6.19 2.16 13.38
C LYS A 39 -5.62 1.08 14.29
N LYS A 40 -5.03 0.02 13.72
CA LYS A 40 -4.42 -1.08 14.50
C LYS A 40 -3.13 -0.65 15.22
N LEU A 41 -2.28 0.14 14.56
CA LEU A 41 -0.98 0.54 15.11
C LEU A 41 -1.09 1.70 16.11
N TRP A 42 -1.94 2.69 15.83
CA TRP A 42 -1.97 3.95 16.58
C TRP A 42 -3.36 4.39 17.02
N GLY A 43 -4.40 3.60 16.75
CA GLY A 43 -5.78 4.02 17.01
C GLY A 43 -6.21 5.23 16.17
N ALA A 44 -5.47 5.57 15.12
CA ALA A 44 -5.71 6.73 14.29
C ALA A 44 -6.74 6.42 13.19
N ASP A 45 -7.77 7.26 13.05
CA ASP A 45 -8.68 7.22 11.91
C ASP A 45 -8.24 8.22 10.84
N VAL A 46 -7.56 7.71 9.81
CA VAL A 46 -7.04 8.50 8.68
C VAL A 46 -8.12 8.94 7.70
N SER A 47 -9.38 8.48 7.84
CA SER A 47 -10.47 8.96 6.98
C SER A 47 -10.76 10.45 7.14
N SER A 48 -10.43 11.03 8.28
CA SER A 48 -10.57 12.48 8.54
C SER A 48 -9.28 13.26 8.30
N TYR A 49 -8.24 12.61 7.78
CA TYR A 49 -6.94 13.24 7.56
C TYR A 49 -6.87 13.77 6.12
N THR A 50 -6.10 14.84 5.93
CA THR A 50 -5.78 15.33 4.60
C THR A 50 -4.75 14.40 3.98
N LEU A 51 -5.11 13.73 2.88
CA LEU A 51 -4.19 12.92 2.10
C LEU A 51 -3.47 13.77 1.06
N ARG A 52 -2.14 13.72 1.09
CA ARG A 52 -1.24 14.21 0.04
C ARG A 52 -0.44 13.02 -0.50
N ILE A 53 -0.25 12.98 -1.81
CA ILE A 53 0.58 11.97 -2.45
C ILE A 53 1.84 12.68 -2.93
N ASP A 54 2.99 12.22 -2.46
CA ASP A 54 4.29 12.65 -2.96
C ASP A 54 4.65 11.76 -4.15
N GLU A 55 4.54 12.28 -5.36
CA GLU A 55 4.75 11.52 -6.60
C GLU A 55 6.21 11.09 -6.79
N ALA A 56 7.18 11.82 -6.22
CA ALA A 56 8.59 11.48 -6.34
C ALA A 56 8.94 10.20 -5.59
N TRP A 57 8.23 9.92 -4.49
CA TRP A 57 8.49 8.76 -3.63
C TRP A 57 7.32 7.78 -3.52
N ARG A 58 6.18 8.09 -4.16
CA ARG A 58 4.86 7.43 -3.98
C ARG A 58 4.48 7.28 -2.50
N ASP A 59 4.82 8.30 -1.70
CA ASP A 59 4.48 8.34 -0.28
C ASP A 59 3.08 8.97 -0.13
N TYR A 60 2.18 8.22 0.52
CA TYR A 60 0.85 8.66 0.92
C TYR A 60 0.96 9.27 2.32
N ILE A 61 0.85 10.59 2.39
CA ILE A 61 1.03 11.37 3.62
C ILE A 61 -0.36 11.79 4.10
N PHE A 62 -0.75 11.25 5.25
CA PHE A 62 -1.98 11.60 5.95
C PHE A 62 -1.65 12.57 7.08
N SER A 63 -2.05 13.82 6.92
CA SER A 63 -1.84 14.87 7.94
C SER A 63 -3.16 15.25 8.60
N SER A 64 -3.15 15.51 9.91
CA SER A 64 -4.30 16.08 10.62
C SER A 64 -3.81 17.07 11.67
N ASN A 65 -4.53 18.18 11.86
CA ASN A 65 -4.09 19.23 12.76
C ASN A 65 -4.02 18.72 14.21
N GLY A 66 -2.89 18.98 14.88
CA GLY A 66 -2.65 18.51 16.25
C GLY A 66 -2.37 17.01 16.39
N LYS A 67 -2.20 16.27 15.29
CA LYS A 67 -1.85 14.84 15.29
C LYS A 67 -0.57 14.59 14.49
N PRO A 68 0.23 13.56 14.83
CA PRO A 68 1.36 13.16 13.99
C PRO A 68 0.87 12.73 12.61
N SER A 69 1.63 13.05 11.57
CA SER A 69 1.30 12.62 10.22
C SER A 69 1.65 11.14 10.05
N ILE A 70 0.87 10.43 9.24
CA ILE A 70 1.13 9.04 8.89
C ILE A 70 1.66 9.03 7.46
N VAL A 71 2.86 8.50 7.27
CA VAL A 71 3.48 8.34 5.96
C VAL A 71 3.43 6.87 5.60
N ALA A 72 2.74 6.54 4.51
CA ALA A 72 2.64 5.20 3.98
C ALA A 72 3.31 5.14 2.60
N ARG A 73 4.34 4.30 2.46
CA ARG A 73 5.00 4.05 1.18
C ARG A 73 4.35 2.87 0.49
N ILE A 74 3.87 3.09 -0.73
CA ILE A 74 3.23 2.07 -1.55
C ILE A 74 4.12 1.82 -2.77
N ASN A 75 4.40 0.55 -3.09
CA ASN A 75 5.16 0.21 -4.29
C ASN A 75 4.31 0.37 -5.57
N GLU A 76 4.98 0.25 -6.71
CA GLU A 76 4.37 0.30 -8.06
C GLU A 76 3.23 -0.72 -8.27
N PHE A 77 3.18 -1.77 -7.46
CA PHE A 77 2.16 -2.80 -7.51
C PHE A 77 0.98 -2.57 -6.54
N GLY A 78 0.92 -1.42 -5.88
CA GLY A 78 -0.16 -1.07 -4.94
C GLY A 78 -0.03 -1.73 -3.57
N ASN A 79 1.14 -2.24 -3.19
CA ASN A 79 1.36 -2.88 -1.89
C ASN A 79 2.01 -1.91 -0.91
N LEU A 80 1.53 -1.92 0.33
CA LEU A 80 2.13 -1.18 1.43
C LEU A 80 3.52 -1.77 1.76
N VAL A 81 4.57 -1.00 1.53
CA VAL A 81 5.96 -1.40 1.82
C VAL A 81 6.38 -0.93 3.21
N ASN A 82 5.97 0.28 3.58
CA ASN A 82 6.33 0.88 4.86
C ASN A 82 5.22 1.80 5.36
N ILE A 83 5.04 1.87 6.68
CA ILE A 83 4.16 2.83 7.32
C ILE A 83 4.84 3.36 8.58
N SER A 84 4.83 4.68 8.76
CA SER A 84 5.48 5.34 9.89
C SER A 84 4.71 6.58 10.34
N LEU A 85 4.92 6.97 11.60
CA LEU A 85 4.52 8.27 12.09
C LEU A 85 5.65 9.26 11.89
N ASP A 86 5.33 10.40 11.30
CA ASP A 86 6.23 11.53 11.15
C ASP A 86 5.59 12.75 11.82
N PRO A 87 6.05 13.15 13.02
CA PRO A 87 5.53 14.33 13.72
C PRO A 87 6.04 15.66 13.13
N LEU A 88 7.02 15.63 12.22
CA LEU A 88 7.65 16.81 11.63
C LEU A 88 7.07 17.17 10.25
N ARG A 89 6.57 16.19 9.50
CA ARG A 89 5.77 16.44 8.28
C ARG A 89 4.41 17.01 8.66
N LYS A 90 4.07 18.21 8.19
CA LYS A 90 2.76 18.87 8.37
C LYS A 90 2.11 19.11 7.01
#